data_AF-X0SD64-F1
#
_entry.id   AF-X0SD64-F1
#
_cell.length_a   1.000
_cell.length_b   1.000
_cell.length_c   1.000
_cell.angle_alpha   90.00
_cell.angle_beta   90.00
_cell.angle_gamma   90.00
#
_symmetry.space_group_name_H-M   'P 1'
#
loop_
_entity.id
_entity.type
_entity.pdbx_description
1 polymer ?
#
loop_
_entity_poly.entity_id
_entity_poly.type
_entity_poly.pdbx_seq_one_letter_code
_entity_poly.pdbx_strand_id
1 'polypeptide(L)'
;MENSTSEKLGLTPPKFTTKQRVHWGLASFGGAVISGTYGSLLSIFYVDYLGLVGSYAYLVVIMSIAYAVWNAFNDPLFGFYSDRSKSKKGRRIPFMRYTAPFL
;
A
#
# COMPACT_ATOMS: atom_id res chain seq x y z
N MET A 1 -27.02 -18.11 -24.03
CA MET A 1 -27.41 -18.88 -22.82
C MET A 1 -26.31 -18.89 -21.76
N GLU A 2 -25.05 -18.60 -22.09
CA GLU A 2 -23.91 -18.55 -21.15
C GLU A 2 -23.96 -17.44 -20.08
N ASN A 3 -24.61 -16.31 -20.39
CA ASN A 3 -24.66 -15.15 -19.48
C ASN A 3 -25.46 -15.41 -18.19
N SER A 4 -26.44 -16.33 -18.17
CA SER A 4 -27.28 -16.54 -16.99
C SER A 4 -26.65 -17.44 -15.93
N THR A 5 -25.68 -18.28 -16.33
CA THR A 5 -24.95 -19.17 -15.41
C THR A 5 -23.80 -18.41 -14.72
N SER A 6 -23.09 -17.56 -15.45
CA SER A 6 -22.01 -16.72 -14.92
C SER A 6 -22.50 -15.65 -13.93
N GLU A 7 -23.73 -15.15 -14.12
CA GLU A 7 -24.38 -14.20 -13.20
C GLU A 7 -24.79 -14.88 -11.86
N LYS A 8 -25.25 -16.14 -11.92
CA LYS A 8 -25.56 -16.94 -10.71
C LYS A 8 -24.32 -17.38 -9.93
N LEU A 9 -23.16 -17.45 -10.58
CA LEU A 9 -21.87 -17.78 -9.94
C LEU A 9 -21.18 -16.56 -9.29
N GLY A 10 -21.76 -15.35 -9.40
CA GLY A 10 -21.17 -14.14 -8.83
C GLY A 10 -19.85 -13.71 -9.50
N LEU A 11 -19.59 -14.20 -10.72
CA LEU A 11 -18.32 -13.99 -11.44
C LEU A 11 -18.29 -12.68 -12.23
N THR A 12 -19.34 -11.85 -12.17
CA THR A 12 -19.36 -10.56 -12.85
C THR A 12 -18.56 -9.53 -12.06
N PRO A 13 -17.55 -8.88 -12.68
CA PRO A 13 -16.72 -7.91 -11.97
C PRO A 13 -17.59 -6.71 -11.53
N PRO A 14 -17.33 -6.15 -10.33
CA PRO A 14 -18.07 -5.01 -9.84
C PRO A 14 -17.98 -3.83 -10.81
N LYS A 15 -19.13 -3.30 -11.23
CA LYS A 15 -19.19 -2.13 -12.12
C LYS A 15 -19.03 -0.85 -11.29
N PHE A 16 -17.95 -0.11 -11.55
CA PHE A 16 -17.69 1.17 -10.89
C PHE A 16 -18.17 2.36 -11.73
N THR A 17 -18.81 3.32 -11.06
CA THR A 17 -19.25 4.59 -11.66
C THR A 17 -18.04 5.51 -11.90
N THR A 18 -18.12 6.38 -12.91
CA THR A 18 -17.03 7.32 -13.26
C THR A 18 -16.58 8.16 -12.08
N LYS A 19 -17.52 8.63 -11.24
CA LYS A 19 -17.22 9.35 -10.00
C LYS A 19 -16.32 8.53 -9.05
N GLN A 20 -16.60 7.25 -8.86
CA GLN A 20 -15.78 6.38 -7.99
C GLN A 20 -14.37 6.21 -8.54
N ARG A 21 -14.23 6.08 -9.87
CA ARG A 21 -12.93 5.99 -10.54
C ARG A 21 -12.09 7.25 -10.33
N VAL A 22 -12.71 8.44 -10.45
CA VAL A 22 -12.02 9.72 -10.22
C VAL A 22 -11.59 9.88 -8.76
N HIS A 23 -12.46 9.56 -7.80
CA HIS A 23 -12.10 9.61 -6.37
C HIS A 23 -10.96 8.65 -6.05
N TRP A 24 -11.00 7.44 -6.62
CA TRP A 24 -9.94 6.46 -6.46
C TRP A 24 -8.62 6.93 -7.07
N GLY A 25 -8.66 7.47 -8.29
CA GLY A 25 -7.49 8.04 -8.96
C GLY A 25 -6.85 9.17 -8.16
N LEU A 26 -7.65 10.07 -7.59
CA LEU A 26 -7.13 11.16 -6.76
C LEU A 26 -6.49 10.65 -5.46
N ALA A 27 -7.10 9.66 -4.81
CA ALA A 27 -6.52 9.03 -3.62
C ALA A 27 -5.20 8.31 -3.95
N SER A 28 -5.16 7.55 -5.04
CA SER A 28 -3.95 6.87 -5.51
C SER A 28 -2.86 7.86 -5.91
N PHE A 29 -3.21 9.00 -6.49
CA PHE A 29 -2.27 10.06 -6.82
C PHE A 29 -1.56 10.60 -5.57
N GLY A 30 -2.32 10.91 -4.51
CA GLY A 30 -1.73 11.35 -3.24
C GLY A 30 -0.73 10.33 -2.68
N GLY A 31 -1.11 9.05 -2.64
CA GLY A 31 -0.21 7.97 -2.19
C GLY A 31 1.04 7.83 -3.07
N ALA A 32 0.88 7.95 -4.39
CA ALA A 32 2.00 7.89 -5.33
C ALA A 32 2.99 9.06 -5.16
N VAL A 33 2.48 10.28 -4.92
CA VAL A 33 3.33 11.45 -4.67
C VAL A 33 4.13 11.28 -3.38
N ILE A 34 3.51 10.83 -2.29
CA ILE A 34 4.20 10.60 -1.01
C ILE A 34 5.28 9.52 -1.19
N SER A 35 4.92 8.38 -1.78
CA SER A 35 5.85 7.28 -2.02
C SER A 35 7.02 7.68 -2.92
N GLY A 36 6.76 8.39 -4.01
CA GLY A 36 7.79 8.86 -4.93
C GLY A 36 8.72 9.91 -4.30
N THR A 37 8.16 10.83 -3.50
CA THR A 37 8.93 11.82 -2.75
C THR A 37 9.83 11.14 -1.73
N TYR A 38 9.28 10.23 -0.93
CA TYR A 38 10.06 9.47 0.06
C TYR A 38 11.18 8.67 -0.60
N GLY A 39 10.89 7.89 -1.64
CA GLY A 39 11.90 7.09 -2.33
C GLY A 39 13.05 7.92 -2.92
N SER A 40 12.75 9.11 -3.45
CA SER A 40 13.75 10.00 -4.04
C SER A 40 14.59 10.70 -2.96
N LEU A 41 13.92 11.33 -1.98
CA LEU A 41 14.60 12.10 -0.94
C LEU A 41 15.40 11.23 0.02
N LEU A 42 14.93 10.01 0.32
CA LEU A 42 15.65 9.09 1.20
C LEU A 42 17.01 8.70 0.61
N SER A 43 17.07 8.47 -0.71
CA SER A 43 18.34 8.15 -1.38
C SER A 43 19.32 9.33 -1.31
N ILE A 44 18.84 10.55 -1.56
CA ILE A 44 19.64 11.78 -1.44
C ILE A 44 20.15 11.94 -0.01
N PHE A 45 19.29 11.68 0.98
CA PHE A 45 19.67 11.76 2.39
C PHE A 45 20.80 10.79 2.76
N TYR A 46 20.73 9.54 2.31
CA TYR A 46 21.79 8.55 2.59
C TYR A 46 23.11 8.88 1.90
N VAL A 47 23.06 9.35 0.65
CA VAL A 47 24.26 9.62 -0.14
C VAL A 47 24.89 10.97 0.20
N ASP A 48 24.11 12.04 0.16
CA ASP A 48 24.63 13.42 0.21
C ASP A 48 24.75 13.95 1.65
N TYR A 49 23.82 13.58 2.54
CA TYR A 49 23.82 14.09 3.92
C TYR A 49 24.59 13.18 4.89
N LEU A 50 24.37 11.87 4.80
CA LEU A 50 25.07 10.91 5.67
C LEU A 50 26.40 10.42 5.07
N GLY A 51 26.65 10.67 3.79
CA GLY A 51 27.89 10.23 3.13
C GLY A 51 28.04 8.71 3.11
N LEU A 52 26.94 7.95 3.10
CA LEU A 52 26.95 6.48 3.09
C LEU A 52 27.30 5.92 1.70
N VAL A 53 28.48 6.30 1.22
CA VAL A 53 29.05 5.91 -0.06
C VAL A 53 30.36 5.15 0.14
N GLY A 54 30.83 4.47 -0.92
CA GLY A 54 32.06 3.70 -0.89
C GLY A 54 32.05 2.63 0.21
N SER A 55 33.00 2.74 1.14
CA SER A 55 33.16 1.78 2.25
C SER A 55 31.95 1.67 3.16
N TYR A 56 31.02 2.65 3.20
CA TYR A 56 29.85 2.64 4.07
C TYR A 56 28.54 2.24 3.37
N ALA A 57 28.58 2.00 2.05
CA ALA A 57 27.39 1.67 1.27
C ALA A 57 26.67 0.40 1.76
N TYR A 58 27.40 -0.54 2.36
CA TYR A 58 26.85 -1.76 2.93
C TYR A 58 25.83 -1.49 4.05
N LEU A 59 25.93 -0.37 4.76
CA LEU A 59 24.99 0.01 5.82
C LEU A 59 23.59 0.26 5.26
N VAL A 60 23.48 0.89 4.09
CA VAL A 60 22.18 1.12 3.41
C VAL A 60 21.52 -0.22 3.06
N VAL A 61 22.30 -1.20 2.63
CA VAL A 61 21.81 -2.55 2.33
C VAL A 61 21.32 -3.27 3.58
N ILE A 62 22.10 -3.22 4.68
CA ILE A 62 21.69 -3.81 5.96
C ILE A 62 20.38 -3.20 6.46
N MET A 63 20.26 -1.87 6.42
CA MET A 63 19.04 -1.18 6.84
C MET A 63 17.85 -1.54 5.94
N SER A 64 18.07 -1.69 4.63
CA SER A 64 17.04 -2.12 3.69
C SER A 64 16.58 -3.56 3.96
N ILE A 65 17.48 -4.46 4.31
CA ILE A 65 17.14 -5.83 4.71
C ILE A 65 16.35 -5.82 6.02
N ALA A 66 16.78 -5.06 7.02
CA ALA A 66 16.06 -4.92 8.28
C ALA A 66 14.63 -4.39 8.05
N TYR A 67 14.48 -3.39 7.19
CA TYR A 67 13.19 -2.85 6.77
C TYR A 67 12.33 -3.90 6.05
N ALA A 68 12.91 -4.66 5.12
CA ALA A 68 12.20 -5.73 4.41
C ALA A 68 11.72 -6.84 5.35
N VAL A 69 12.56 -7.24 6.32
CA VAL A 69 12.21 -8.23 7.35
C VAL A 69 11.05 -7.71 8.21
N TRP A 70 11.11 -6.45 8.64
CA TRP A 70 10.02 -5.82 9.38
C TRP A 70 8.71 -5.83 8.60
N ASN A 71 8.74 -5.47 7.31
CA ASN A 71 7.55 -5.54 6.44
C ASN A 71 7.03 -6.98 6.27
N ALA A 72 7.92 -7.95 6.12
CA ALA A 72 7.54 -9.36 5.99
C ALA A 72 6.77 -9.89 7.22
N PHE A 73 6.98 -9.32 8.40
CA PHE A 73 6.18 -9.62 9.59
C PHE A 73 4.90 -8.79 9.67
N ASN A 74 4.97 -7.49 9.39
CA ASN A 74 3.82 -6.60 9.49
C ASN A 74 2.74 -6.90 8.46
N ASP A 75 3.12 -7.18 7.22
CA ASP A 75 2.16 -7.34 6.12
C ASP A 75 1.19 -8.51 6.39
N PRO A 76 1.64 -9.71 6.83
CA PRO A 76 0.75 -10.77 7.27
C PRO A 76 -0.08 -10.38 8.50
N LEU A 77 0.52 -9.75 9.52
CA LEU A 77 -0.16 -9.39 10.76
C LEU A 77 -1.34 -8.44 10.50
N PHE A 78 -1.10 -7.38 9.72
CA PHE A 78 -2.15 -6.45 9.30
C PHE A 78 -3.17 -7.11 8.37
N GLY A 79 -2.73 -8.04 7.51
CA GLY A 79 -3.62 -8.88 6.71
C GLY A 79 -4.59 -9.68 7.58
N PHE A 80 -4.09 -10.41 8.57
CA PHE A 80 -4.91 -11.19 9.51
C PHE A 80 -5.83 -10.31 10.35
N TYR A 81 -5.34 -9.17 10.84
CA TYR A 81 -6.13 -8.25 11.64
C TYR A 81 -7.25 -7.59 10.81
N SER A 82 -6.94 -7.18 9.58
CA SER A 82 -7.92 -6.61 8.66
C SER A 82 -8.97 -7.64 8.23
N ASP A 83 -8.56 -8.87 7.94
CA ASP A 83 -9.48 -9.90 7.48
C ASP A 83 -10.42 -10.42 8.59
N ARG A 84 -9.99 -10.36 9.87
CA ARG A 84 -10.83 -10.71 11.03
C ARG A 84 -11.77 -9.58 11.46
N SER A 85 -11.65 -8.37 10.93
CA SER A 85 -12.48 -7.24 11.33
C SER A 85 -13.91 -7.35 10.80
N LYS A 86 -14.86 -7.58 11.70
CA LYS A 86 -16.31 -7.65 11.40
C LYS A 86 -17.00 -6.27 11.46
N SER A 87 -16.40 -5.26 10.83
CA SER A 87 -16.96 -3.91 10.84
C SER A 87 -18.17 -3.77 9.90
N LYS A 88 -19.23 -3.10 10.36
CA LYS A 88 -20.48 -2.83 9.60
C LYS A 88 -20.24 -2.08 8.28
N LYS A 89 -19.12 -1.38 8.12
CA LYS A 89 -18.75 -0.60 6.92
C LYS A 89 -17.89 -1.40 5.92
N GLY A 90 -17.70 -2.69 6.15
CA GLY A 90 -16.88 -3.57 5.30
C GLY A 90 -15.49 -3.86 5.88
N ARG A 91 -14.84 -4.90 5.35
CA ARG A 91 -13.62 -5.51 5.90
C ARG A 91 -12.36 -4.63 5.82
N ARG A 92 -12.24 -3.76 4.80
CA ARG A 92 -11.03 -2.97 4.49
C ARG A 92 -11.20 -1.45 4.52
N ILE A 93 -12.44 -0.96 4.44
CA ILE A 93 -12.77 0.47 4.42
C ILE A 93 -12.44 1.19 5.75
N PRO A 94 -12.68 0.60 6.94
CA PRO A 94 -12.30 1.23 8.19
C PRO A 94 -10.79 1.43 8.30
N PHE A 95 -10.00 0.42 7.94
CA PHE A 95 -8.54 0.51 7.99
C PHE A 95 -8.02 1.63 7.12
N MET A 96 -8.39 1.67 5.83
CA MET A 96 -7.96 2.74 4.92
C MET A 96 -8.34 4.14 5.42
N ARG A 97 -9.50 4.29 6.09
CA ARG A 97 -9.96 5.59 6.58
C ARG A 97 -9.24 6.05 7.86
N TYR A 98 -8.92 5.13 8.76
CA TYR A 98 -8.25 5.44 10.01
C TYR A 98 -6.74 5.49 9.88
N THR A 99 -6.16 4.78 8.90
CA THR A 99 -4.71 4.84 8.63
C THR A 99 -4.34 5.94 7.64
N ALA A 100 -5.26 6.44 6.81
CA ALA A 100 -5.01 7.55 5.89
C ALA A 100 -4.37 8.82 6.51
N PRO A 101 -4.73 9.27 7.73
CA PRO A 101 -4.07 10.43 8.33
C PRO A 101 -2.69 10.12 8.94
N PHE A 102 -2.27 8.85 8.99
CA PHE A 102 -0.97 8.42 9.54
C PHE A 102 -0.02 7.87 8.46
N LEU A 103 -0.39 8.02 7.19
CA LEU A 103 0.37 7.56 6.03
C LEU A 103 1.22 8.69 5.43
#